data_AF-A0A1A8XKJ3-F1
#
_entry.id   AF-A0A1A8XKJ3-F1
#
_cell.length_a   1.000
_cell.length_b   1.000
_cell.length_c   1.000
_cell.angle_alpha   90.00
_cell.angle_beta   90.00
_cell.angle_gamma   90.00
#
_symmetry.space_group_name_H-M   'P 1'
#
loop_
_entity.id
_entity.type
_entity.pdbx_description
1 polymer ?
#
loop_
_entity_poly.entity_id
_entity_poly.type
_entity_poly.pdbx_seq_one_letter_code
_entity_poly.pdbx_strand_id
1 'polypeptide(L)'
;MTAHALRTVENRTELAGIYHLAAGGETSWHGYAKFVIEQARHAGQQVRVAPEAIEAILTSDYPTPAERPLNSRLDTRKLQATFGLILPEWKTGVARMLTEVIGQA
;
A
#
# COMPACT_ATOMS: atom_id res chain seq x y z
N MET A 1 9.66 -7.03 -8.19
CA MET A 1 9.69 -5.80 -9.02
C MET A 1 11.12 -5.35 -9.30
N THR A 2 11.89 -4.96 -8.28
CA THR A 2 13.28 -4.46 -8.45
C THR A 2 14.20 -5.45 -9.16
N ALA A 3 14.15 -6.74 -8.82
CA ALA A 3 14.96 -7.76 -9.50
C ALA A 3 14.67 -7.86 -11.01
N HIS A 4 13.40 -7.75 -11.42
CA HIS A 4 13.03 -7.76 -12.84
C HIS A 4 13.51 -6.48 -13.54
N ALA A 5 13.34 -5.31 -12.91
CA ALA A 5 13.79 -4.05 -13.49
C ALA A 5 15.32 -4.01 -13.66
N LEU A 6 16.08 -4.45 -12.66
CA LEU A 6 17.55 -4.53 -12.72
C LEU A 6 18.03 -5.39 -13.88
N ARG A 7 17.50 -6.63 -13.98
CA ARG A 7 17.85 -7.56 -15.07
C ARG A 7 17.54 -6.97 -16.46
N THR A 8 16.46 -6.22 -16.59
CA THR A 8 16.13 -5.55 -17.86
C THR A 8 17.10 -4.41 -18.16
N VAL A 9 17.40 -3.55 -17.19
CA VAL A 9 18.29 -2.39 -17.36
C VAL A 9 19.72 -2.80 -17.66
N GLU A 10 20.21 -3.90 -17.09
CA GLU A 10 21.54 -4.46 -17.42
C GLU A 10 21.71 -4.72 -18.93
N ASN A 11 20.63 -5.12 -19.61
CA ASN A 11 20.62 -5.40 -21.04
C ASN A 11 20.10 -4.23 -21.89
N ARG A 12 19.50 -3.21 -21.25
CA ARG A 12 18.81 -2.07 -21.87
C ARG A 12 19.00 -0.81 -21.03
N THR A 13 20.20 -0.26 -21.08
CA THR A 13 20.62 0.88 -20.26
C THR A 13 19.82 2.15 -20.54
N GLU A 14 19.20 2.25 -21.73
CA GLU A 14 18.31 3.37 -22.09
C GLU A 14 17.03 3.42 -21.24
N LEU A 15 16.69 2.34 -20.54
CA LEU A 15 15.55 2.28 -19.62
C LEU A 15 15.89 2.81 -18.21
N ALA A 16 17.12 3.25 -17.97
CA ALA A 16 17.49 3.90 -16.73
C ALA A 16 16.76 5.24 -16.56
N GLY A 17 16.28 5.52 -15.35
CA GLY A 17 15.63 6.79 -15.05
C GLY A 17 14.77 6.75 -13.78
N ILE A 18 13.96 7.78 -13.62
CA ILE A 18 13.07 7.94 -12.47
C ILE A 18 11.70 7.32 -12.79
N TYR A 19 11.20 6.52 -11.84
CA TYR A 19 9.92 5.84 -11.90
C TYR A 19 9.20 5.95 -10.56
N HIS A 20 7.88 6.14 -10.59
CA HIS A 20 7.05 5.90 -9.42
C HIS A 20 6.80 4.41 -9.26
N LEU A 21 6.96 3.92 -8.02
CA LEU A 21 6.67 2.54 -7.64
C LEU A 21 5.85 2.54 -6.35
N ALA A 22 4.58 2.17 -6.48
CA ALA A 22 3.65 1.95 -5.40
C ALA A 22 2.73 0.77 -5.78
N ALA A 23 2.03 0.18 -4.81
CA ALA A 23 0.98 -0.79 -5.13
C ALA A 23 -0.16 -0.13 -5.93
N GLY A 24 -0.97 -0.93 -6.60
CA GLY A 24 -2.18 -0.49 -7.28
C GLY A 24 -3.26 0.01 -6.31
N GLY A 25 -4.16 0.84 -6.83
CA GLY A 25 -5.25 1.44 -6.06
C GLY A 25 -4.79 2.55 -5.11
N GLU A 26 -5.72 2.97 -4.26
CA GLU A 26 -5.53 4.06 -3.31
C GLU A 26 -6.47 3.89 -2.11
N THR A 27 -6.14 4.54 -0.99
CA THR A 27 -7.01 4.61 0.18
C THR A 27 -6.62 5.78 1.09
N SER A 28 -7.48 6.10 2.07
CA SER A 28 -7.15 7.00 3.17
C SER A 28 -6.57 6.20 4.35
N TRP A 29 -5.93 6.89 5.31
CA TRP A 29 -5.48 6.24 6.56
C TRP A 29 -6.62 5.55 7.30
N HIS A 30 -7.81 6.16 7.29
CA HIS A 30 -9.01 5.58 7.86
C HIS A 30 -9.45 4.30 7.15
N GLY A 31 -9.49 4.31 5.81
CA GLY A 31 -9.83 3.13 5.01
C GLY A 31 -8.83 1.98 5.19
N TYR A 32 -7.53 2.31 5.28
CA TYR A 32 -6.47 1.35 5.57
C TYR A 32 -6.65 0.71 6.96
N ALA A 33 -6.87 1.52 8.00
CA ALA A 33 -7.06 1.04 9.37
C ALA A 33 -8.28 0.12 9.49
N LYS A 34 -9.42 0.50 8.88
CA LYS A 34 -10.60 -0.36 8.82
C LYS A 34 -10.29 -1.69 8.17
N PHE A 35 -9.65 -1.69 7.00
CA PHE A 35 -9.28 -2.93 6.30
C PHE A 35 -8.40 -3.85 7.17
N VAL A 36 -7.35 -3.31 7.80
CA VAL A 36 -6.44 -4.09 8.65
C VAL A 36 -7.18 -4.71 9.83
N ILE A 37 -8.03 -3.93 10.51
CA ILE A 37 -8.77 -4.40 11.68
C ILE A 37 -9.79 -5.46 11.30
N GLU A 38 -10.53 -5.29 10.19
CA GLU A 38 -11.45 -6.33 9.72
C GLU A 38 -10.71 -7.62 9.34
N GLN A 39 -9.56 -7.53 8.66
CA GLN A 39 -8.75 -8.71 8.35
C GLN A 39 -8.31 -9.46 9.62
N ALA A 40 -7.90 -8.73 10.67
CA ALA A 40 -7.54 -9.35 11.94
C ALA A 40 -8.75 -10.05 12.60
N ARG A 41 -9.94 -9.43 12.59
CA ARG A 41 -11.17 -10.07 13.09
C ARG A 41 -11.55 -11.31 12.30
N HIS A 42 -11.45 -11.26 10.97
CA HIS A 42 -11.69 -12.42 10.11
C HIS A 42 -10.72 -13.57 10.39
N ALA A 43 -9.48 -13.26 10.79
CA ALA A 43 -8.50 -14.25 11.25
C ALA A 43 -8.72 -14.72 12.70
N GLY A 44 -9.84 -14.36 13.35
CA GLY A 44 -10.17 -14.78 14.71
C GLY A 44 -9.42 -14.04 15.81
N GLN A 45 -8.72 -12.94 15.50
CA GLN A 45 -8.06 -12.13 16.52
C GLN A 45 -9.07 -11.36 17.34
N GLN A 46 -8.86 -11.35 18.66
CA GLN A 46 -9.69 -10.56 19.58
C GLN A 46 -9.30 -9.08 19.51
N VAL A 47 -9.99 -8.33 18.64
CA VAL A 47 -9.85 -6.88 18.56
C VAL A 47 -10.94 -6.22 19.40
N ARG A 48 -10.53 -5.42 20.39
CA ARG A 48 -11.47 -4.76 21.34
C ARG A 48 -12.24 -3.59 20.72
N VAL A 49 -11.64 -2.86 19.78
CA VAL A 49 -12.33 -1.73 19.14
C VAL A 49 -13.48 -2.27 18.29
N ALA A 50 -14.65 -1.65 18.35
CA ALA A 50 -15.78 -1.98 17.48
C ALA A 50 -15.57 -1.36 16.08
N PRO A 51 -16.11 -1.94 14.98
CA PRO A 51 -15.99 -1.36 13.63
C PRO A 51 -16.44 0.11 13.55
N GLU A 52 -17.50 0.45 14.28
CA GLU A 52 -18.13 1.77 14.32
C GLU A 52 -17.29 2.79 15.08
N ALA A 53 -16.48 2.31 16.03
CA ALA A 53 -15.58 3.15 16.83
C ALA A 53 -14.29 3.55 16.07
N ILE A 54 -14.12 3.10 14.81
CA ILE A 54 -13.06 3.57 13.93
C ILE A 54 -13.58 4.80 13.16
N GLU A 55 -13.51 5.95 13.81
CA GLU A 55 -13.99 7.23 13.28
C GLU A 55 -12.94 7.89 12.37
N ALA A 56 -13.41 8.60 11.35
CA ALA A 56 -12.55 9.41 10.48
C ALA A 56 -12.36 10.79 11.10
N ILE A 57 -11.16 11.34 10.98
CA ILE A 57 -10.85 12.71 11.40
C ILE A 57 -10.22 13.49 10.23
N LEU A 58 -10.29 14.81 10.28
CA LEU A 58 -9.56 15.66 9.35
C LEU A 58 -8.07 15.72 9.73
N THR A 59 -7.21 15.99 8.75
CA THR A 59 -5.78 16.26 9.03
C THR A 59 -5.61 17.44 9.99
N SER A 60 -6.50 18.44 9.95
CA SER A 60 -6.50 19.58 10.87
C SER A 60 -6.78 19.21 12.33
N ASP A 61 -7.50 18.11 12.55
CA ASP A 61 -7.90 17.69 13.90
C ASP A 61 -6.75 17.01 14.65
N TYR A 62 -5.67 16.65 13.93
CA TYR A 62 -4.46 16.07 14.48
C TYR A 62 -3.20 16.68 13.84
N PRO A 63 -2.81 17.90 14.26
CA PRO A 63 -1.67 18.60 13.66
C PRO A 63 -0.36 17.88 13.97
N THR A 64 0.48 17.74 12.94
CA THR A 64 1.82 17.15 13.06
C THR A 64 2.89 18.18 12.72
N PRO A 65 4.11 18.14 13.33
CA PRO A 65 5.14 19.17 13.13
C PRO A 65 5.56 19.39 11.67
N ALA A 66 5.49 18.35 10.83
CA ALA A 66 5.75 18.46 9.39
C ALA A 66 4.43 18.30 8.63
N GLU A 67 4.16 19.22 7.71
CA GLU A 67 2.95 19.18 6.89
C GLU A 67 2.86 17.90 6.07
N ARG A 68 1.68 17.28 6.07
CA ARG A 68 1.40 16.05 5.33
C ARG A 68 0.68 16.40 4.04
N PRO A 69 1.15 15.93 2.86
CA PRO A 69 0.43 16.12 1.61
C PRO A 69 -0.95 15.49 1.65
N LEU A 70 -1.98 16.24 1.24
CA LEU A 70 -3.35 15.73 1.13
C LEU A 70 -3.52 14.71 -0.01
N ASN A 71 -2.61 14.73 -0.99
CA ASN A 71 -2.60 13.80 -2.10
C ASN A 71 -1.22 13.14 -2.23
N SER A 72 -1.14 11.86 -1.89
CA SER A 72 0.06 11.04 -2.03
C SER A 72 -0.06 9.98 -3.14
N ARG A 73 -1.06 10.09 -4.02
CA ARG A 73 -1.26 9.16 -5.13
C ARG A 73 -0.12 9.28 -6.14
N LEU A 74 0.45 8.15 -6.55
CA LEU A 74 1.51 8.11 -7.54
C LEU A 74 1.05 7.39 -8.79
N ASP A 75 1.20 8.03 -9.95
CA ASP A 75 0.98 7.38 -11.23
C ASP A 75 2.16 6.47 -11.59
N THR A 76 1.91 5.16 -11.62
CA THR A 76 2.91 4.11 -11.88
C THR A 76 2.89 3.59 -13.32
N ARG A 77 2.08 4.17 -14.22
CA ARG A 77 1.90 3.70 -15.62
C ARG A 77 3.22 3.60 -16.37
N LYS A 78 4.13 4.56 -16.17
CA LYS A 78 5.47 4.56 -16.81
C LYS A 78 6.25 3.28 -16.48
N LEU A 79 6.26 2.86 -15.21
CA LEU A 79 6.96 1.66 -14.75
C LEU A 79 6.34 0.41 -15.37
N GLN A 80 5.00 0.29 -15.29
CA GLN A 80 4.27 -0.87 -15.79
C GLN A 80 4.50 -1.07 -17.30
N ALA A 81 4.37 0.01 -18.08
CA ALA A 81 4.58 -0.03 -19.52
C ALA A 81 6.04 -0.32 -19.91
N THR A 82 7.00 0.25 -19.18
CA THR A 82 8.43 0.08 -19.51
C THR A 82 8.93 -1.33 -19.24
N PHE A 83 8.52 -1.92 -18.11
CA PHE A 83 9.06 -3.20 -17.65
C PHE A 83 8.09 -4.38 -17.83
N GLY A 84 6.90 -4.16 -18.38
CA GLY A 84 5.88 -5.20 -18.54
C GLY A 84 5.40 -5.78 -17.21
N LEU A 85 5.47 -4.99 -16.13
CA LEU A 85 5.17 -5.45 -14.78
C LEU A 85 3.75 -5.07 -14.37
N ILE A 86 3.10 -5.96 -13.62
CA ILE A 86 1.81 -5.70 -12.99
C ILE A 86 2.05 -5.32 -11.53
N LEU A 87 1.41 -4.24 -11.09
CA LEU A 87 1.39 -3.79 -9.69
C LEU A 87 0.05 -4.18 -9.07
N PRO A 88 0.00 -5.20 -8.19
CA PRO A 88 -1.25 -5.64 -7.57
C PRO A 88 -1.87 -4.55 -6.70
N GLU A 89 -3.19 -4.64 -6.50
CA GLU A 89 -3.92 -3.80 -5.55
C GLU A 89 -3.31 -3.87 -4.13
N TRP A 90 -3.25 -2.74 -3.44
CA TRP A 90 -2.60 -2.62 -2.13
C TRP A 90 -3.14 -3.62 -1.09
N LYS A 91 -4.44 -3.92 -1.14
CA LYS A 91 -5.12 -4.87 -0.23
C LYS A 91 -4.49 -6.26 -0.27
N THR A 92 -4.03 -6.72 -1.43
CA THR A 92 -3.42 -8.05 -1.59
C THR A 92 -2.14 -8.17 -0.77
N GLY A 93 -1.27 -7.15 -0.83
CA GLY A 93 -0.02 -7.14 -0.07
C GLY A 93 -0.26 -7.07 1.44
N VAL A 94 -1.20 -6.22 1.87
CA VAL A 94 -1.56 -6.07 3.29
C VAL A 94 -2.18 -7.36 3.84
N ALA A 95 -3.15 -7.94 3.14
CA ALA A 95 -3.80 -9.17 3.57
C ALA A 95 -2.80 -10.31 3.74
N ARG A 96 -1.89 -10.49 2.76
CA ARG A 96 -0.81 -11.48 2.85
C ARG A 96 0.07 -11.26 4.07
N MET A 97 0.56 -10.03 4.28
CA MET A 97 1.42 -9.72 5.43
C MET A 97 0.70 -10.01 6.75
N LEU A 98 -0.59 -9.68 6.88
CA LEU A 98 -1.36 -9.98 8.08
C LEU A 98 -1.51 -11.48 8.32
N THR A 99 -1.75 -12.29 7.27
CA THR A 99 -1.77 -13.76 7.39
C THR A 99 -0.44 -14.30 7.91
N GLU A 100 0.68 -13.80 7.38
CA GLU A 100 2.03 -14.20 7.80
C GLU A 100 2.31 -13.82 9.27
N VAL A 101 1.92 -12.61 9.70
CA VAL A 101 2.13 -12.13 11.07
C VAL A 101 1.24 -12.84 12.10
N ILE A 102 0.00 -13.14 11.74
CA ILE A 102 -0.96 -13.79 12.64
C ILE A 102 -0.69 -15.30 12.77
N GLY A 103 0.16 -15.88 11.91
CA GLY A 103 0.56 -17.29 11.99
C GLY A 103 -0.48 -18.26 11.44
N GLN A 104 -1.28 -17.84 10.45
CA GLN A 104 -2.27 -18.70 9.76
C GLN A 104 -1.75 -19.23 8.41
N ALA A 105 -0.47 -19.62 8.36
CA ALA A 105 0.14 -20.21 7.16
C ALA A 105 -0.07 -21.73 7.08
#